data_AF-A0A6I0DV33-F1
#
_entry.id   AF-A0A6I0DV33-F1
#
_cell.length_a   1.000
_cell.length_b   1.000
_cell.length_c   1.000
_cell.angle_alpha   90.00
_cell.angle_beta   90.00
_cell.angle_gamma   90.00
#
_symmetry.space_group_name_H-M   'P 1'
#
loop_
_entity.id
_entity.type
_entity.pdbx_description
1 polymer ?
#
loop_
_entity_poly.entity_id
_entity_poly.type
_entity_poly.pdbx_seq_one_letter_code
_entity_poly.pdbx_strand_id
1 'polypeptide(L)'
;IYINSQTIRFVDPETRASYKKFNLISDYISRRQKEIEEFNSENQIDTSVLINGRRMTNIGVFRKYVESYLKSHPRIKQDMTIMVRQLAIEDRGVPLEIYCFTNTTAWVEYESIQADIFDHVLSAAGFFGLEIFQQPTGKDIQKAVEHFAQLSRLE
;
A
#
# COMPACT_ATOMS: atom_id res chain seq x y z
N ILE A 1 -9.01 -2.44 -3.41
CA ILE A 1 -8.62 -2.98 -2.06
C ILE A 1 -8.84 -1.90 -1.02
N TYR A 2 -9.08 -2.26 0.25
CA TYR A 2 -9.22 -1.30 1.34
C TYR A 2 -8.04 -1.40 2.29
N ILE A 3 -7.36 -0.29 2.53
CA ILE A 3 -6.19 -0.22 3.44
C ILE A 3 -6.65 0.24 4.82
N ASN A 4 -6.18 -0.42 5.86
CA ASN A 4 -6.36 0.03 7.23
C ASN A 4 -5.62 1.38 7.42
N SER A 5 -6.38 2.46 7.61
CA SER A 5 -5.85 3.81 7.72
C SER A 5 -4.87 3.98 8.89
N GLN A 6 -5.01 3.16 9.95
CA GLN A 6 -4.13 3.18 11.12
C GLN A 6 -2.70 2.72 10.81
N THR A 7 -2.50 2.00 9.71
CA THR A 7 -1.17 1.52 9.27
C THR A 7 -0.45 2.49 8.33
N ILE A 8 -1.11 3.59 7.96
CA ILE A 8 -0.51 4.61 7.09
C ILE A 8 0.46 5.46 7.90
N ARG A 9 1.71 5.52 7.44
CA ARG A 9 2.78 6.28 8.11
C ARG A 9 3.79 6.86 7.14
N PHE A 10 4.57 7.82 7.64
CA PHE A 10 5.77 8.27 6.94
C PHE A 10 6.80 7.15 6.85
N VAL A 11 7.56 7.15 5.76
CA VAL A 11 8.66 6.21 5.53
C VAL A 11 9.91 6.75 6.20
N ASP A 12 10.40 6.04 7.21
CA ASP A 12 11.67 6.31 7.88
C ASP A 12 12.88 5.85 7.02
N PRO A 13 14.13 6.21 7.38
CA PRO A 13 15.32 5.83 6.62
C PRO A 13 15.55 4.32 6.47
N GLU A 14 15.21 3.52 7.48
CA GLU A 14 15.42 2.07 7.50
C GLU A 14 14.42 1.36 6.59
N THR A 15 13.14 1.73 6.71
CA THR A 15 12.07 1.30 5.82
C THR A 15 12.37 1.70 4.38
N ARG A 16 12.87 2.92 4.14
CA ARG A 16 13.27 3.37 2.80
C ARG A 16 14.39 2.52 2.22
N ALA A 17 15.41 2.18 3.02
CA ALA A 17 16.50 1.31 2.58
C ALA A 17 15.99 -0.09 2.22
N SER A 18 14.97 -0.59 2.94
CA SER A 18 14.31 -1.85 2.62
C SER A 18 13.53 -1.77 1.30
N TYR A 19 12.77 -0.69 1.07
CA TYR A 19 12.02 -0.50 -0.18
C TYR A 19 12.93 -0.37 -1.42
N LYS A 20 14.16 0.14 -1.27
CA LYS A 20 15.15 0.17 -2.38
C LYS A 20 15.51 -1.23 -2.89
N LYS A 21 15.30 -2.28 -2.11
CA LYS A 21 15.55 -3.67 -2.52
C LYS A 21 14.42 -4.23 -3.40
N PHE A 22 13.30 -3.52 -3.55
CA PHE A 22 12.20 -3.95 -4.40
C PHE A 22 12.46 -3.51 -5.84
N ASN A 23 12.76 -4.49 -6.71
CA ASN A 23 13.16 -4.25 -8.11
C ASN A 23 12.21 -3.31 -8.87
N LEU A 24 10.89 -3.48 -8.71
CA LEU A 24 9.88 -2.69 -9.44
C LEU A 24 9.85 -1.20 -9.10
N ILE A 25 10.46 -0.79 -7.98
CA ILE A 25 10.41 0.59 -7.48
C ILE A 25 11.76 1.15 -7.04
N SER A 26 12.87 0.41 -7.16
CA SER A 26 14.18 0.86 -6.66
C SER A 26 14.58 2.23 -7.20
N ASP A 27 14.45 2.43 -8.52
CA ASP A 27 14.72 3.70 -9.19
C ASP A 27 13.77 4.80 -8.74
N TYR A 28 12.49 4.47 -8.56
CA TYR A 28 11.49 5.41 -8.06
C TYR A 28 11.82 5.88 -6.65
N ILE A 29 12.20 4.98 -5.74
CA ILE A 29 12.56 5.35 -4.36
C ILE A 29 13.77 6.30 -4.36
N SER A 30 14.79 5.99 -5.16
CA SER A 30 16.01 6.81 -5.23
C SER A 30 15.72 8.20 -5.80
N ARG A 31 14.99 8.27 -6.92
CA ARG A 31 14.60 9.56 -7.52
C ARG A 31 13.69 10.36 -6.61
N ARG A 32 12.67 9.73 -6.02
CA ARG A 32 11.70 10.43 -5.16
C ARG A 32 12.33 10.96 -3.89
N GLN A 33 13.30 10.24 -3.32
CA GLN A 33 14.06 10.72 -2.17
C GLN A 33 14.86 11.98 -2.51
N LYS A 34 15.54 11.98 -3.67
CA LYS A 34 16.29 13.16 -4.14
C LYS A 34 15.38 14.37 -4.35
N GLU A 35 14.24 14.21 -5.04
CA GLU A 35 13.25 15.29 -5.23
C GLU A 35 12.74 15.89 -3.89
N ILE A 36 12.62 15.05 -2.86
CA ILE A 36 12.17 15.46 -1.53
C ILE A 36 13.27 16.23 -0.80
N GLU A 37 14.51 15.75 -0.86
CA GLU A 37 15.68 16.39 -0.24
C GLU A 37 15.95 17.76 -0.85
N GLU A 38 15.92 17.86 -2.19
CA GLU A 38 16.06 19.12 -2.92
C GLU A 38 15.00 20.13 -2.48
N PHE A 39 13.72 19.74 -2.48
CA PHE A 39 12.64 20.61 -2.04
C PHE A 39 12.81 21.08 -0.59
N ASN A 40 13.14 20.18 0.33
CA ASN A 40 13.27 20.53 1.75
C ASN A 40 14.47 21.48 1.98
N SER A 41 15.57 21.26 1.26
CA SER A 41 16.77 22.10 1.33
C SER A 41 16.54 23.49 0.74
N GLU A 42 15.94 23.59 -0.46
CA GLU A 42 15.63 24.86 -1.12
C GLU A 42 14.73 25.77 -0.29
N ASN A 43 13.81 25.16 0.47
CA ASN A 43 12.87 25.87 1.33
C ASN A 43 13.36 26.00 2.79
N GLN A 44 14.61 25.63 3.09
CA GLN A 44 15.23 25.72 4.42
C GLN A 44 14.37 25.08 5.53
N ILE A 45 13.72 23.96 5.21
CA ILE A 45 12.80 23.29 6.13
C ILE A 45 13.59 22.58 7.22
N ASP A 46 13.28 22.88 8.48
CA ASP A 46 13.74 22.05 9.59
C ASP A 46 13.00 20.70 9.60
N THR A 47 13.73 19.64 9.26
CA THR A 47 13.20 18.27 9.19
C THR A 47 13.36 17.48 10.48
N SER A 48 13.80 18.12 11.57
CA SER A 48 13.87 17.53 12.91
C SER A 48 12.52 16.97 13.37
N VAL A 49 11.43 17.68 13.04
CA VAL A 49 10.05 17.22 13.20
C VAL A 49 9.56 16.63 11.89
N LEU A 50 9.02 15.40 11.95
CA LEU A 50 8.64 14.64 10.75
C LEU A 50 7.65 15.39 9.83
N ILE A 51 6.73 16.17 10.40
CA ILE A 51 5.63 16.82 9.66
C ILE A 51 6.05 18.06 8.87
N ASN A 52 7.18 18.69 9.21
CA ASN A 52 7.56 20.00 8.67
C ASN A 52 8.00 19.92 7.20
N GLY A 53 8.56 18.79 6.78
CA GLY A 53 9.08 18.59 5.43
C GLY A 53 8.30 17.61 4.60
N ARG A 54 8.56 17.61 3.29
CA ARG A 54 8.04 16.57 2.40
C ARG A 54 8.68 15.24 2.80
N ARG A 55 7.86 14.18 2.76
CA ARG A 55 8.26 12.80 3.04
C ARG A 55 7.48 11.83 2.16
N MET A 56 8.03 10.64 1.97
CA MET A 56 7.28 9.53 1.42
C MET A 56 6.35 8.94 2.49
N THR A 57 5.22 8.41 2.07
CA THR A 57 4.34 7.59 2.90
C THR A 57 4.34 6.16 2.38
N ASN A 58 4.18 5.19 3.27
CA ASN A 58 4.16 3.78 2.87
C ASN A 58 3.04 3.48 1.87
N ILE A 59 1.83 4.02 2.06
CA ILE A 59 0.72 3.90 1.10
C ILE A 59 1.03 4.55 -0.25
N GLY A 60 1.75 5.68 -0.26
CA GLY A 60 2.15 6.35 -1.50
C GLY A 60 3.17 5.53 -2.28
N VAL A 61 4.12 4.89 -1.58
CA VAL A 61 5.09 3.97 -2.18
C VAL A 61 4.41 2.69 -2.67
N PHE A 62 3.54 2.09 -1.87
CA PHE A 62 2.80 0.88 -2.25
C PHE A 62 1.94 1.11 -3.49
N ARG A 63 1.23 2.24 -3.58
CA ARG A 63 0.49 2.63 -4.78
C ARG A 63 1.38 2.66 -6.01
N LYS A 64 2.60 3.20 -5.88
CA LYS A 64 3.56 3.23 -6.99
C LYS A 64 4.08 1.84 -7.35
N TYR A 65 4.28 0.98 -6.35
CA TYR A 65 4.65 -0.42 -6.55
C TYR A 65 3.59 -1.18 -7.37
N VAL A 66 2.31 -1.06 -7.00
CA VAL A 66 1.21 -1.70 -7.74
C VAL A 66 1.13 -1.17 -9.17
N GLU A 67 1.30 0.15 -9.37
CA GLU A 67 1.34 0.73 -10.71
C GLU A 67 2.51 0.16 -11.55
N SER A 68 3.71 0.06 -10.98
CA SER A 68 4.88 -0.54 -11.65
C SER A 68 4.68 -2.04 -11.94
N TYR A 69 4.02 -2.77 -11.04
CA TYR A 69 3.66 -4.17 -11.24
C TYR A 69 2.74 -4.33 -12.45
N LEU A 70 1.68 -3.53 -12.56
CA LEU A 70 0.76 -3.58 -13.70
C LEU A 70 1.44 -3.18 -15.03
N LYS A 71 2.34 -2.21 -14.98
CA LYS A 71 3.13 -1.77 -16.16
C LYS A 71 4.15 -2.79 -16.66
N SER A 72 4.52 -3.74 -15.81
CA SER A 72 5.40 -4.86 -16.18
C SER A 72 4.63 -6.16 -16.46
N HIS A 73 3.30 -6.15 -16.28
CA HIS A 73 2.49 -7.36 -16.36
C HIS A 73 2.18 -7.73 -17.82
N PRO A 74 2.56 -8.93 -18.30
CA PRO A 74 2.47 -9.29 -19.73
C PRO A 74 1.04 -9.45 -20.25
N ARG A 75 0.08 -9.71 -19.36
CA ARG A 75 -1.35 -9.84 -19.70
C ARG A 75 -2.16 -8.54 -19.55
N ILE A 76 -1.48 -7.43 -19.22
CA ILE A 76 -2.08 -6.10 -19.18
C ILE A 76 -1.78 -5.38 -20.50
N LYS A 77 -2.79 -4.68 -21.02
CA LYS A 77 -2.77 -3.92 -22.25
C LYS A 77 -2.06 -2.58 -22.02
N GLN A 78 -0.76 -2.56 -22.32
CA GLN A 78 0.16 -1.47 -21.95
C GLN A 78 -0.05 -0.15 -22.72
N ASP A 79 -0.73 -0.20 -23.86
CA ASP A 79 -1.12 0.95 -24.68
C ASP A 79 -2.41 1.65 -24.19
N MET A 80 -3.02 1.15 -23.12
CA MET A 80 -4.20 1.74 -22.48
C MET A 80 -3.89 2.29 -21.09
N THR A 81 -4.89 2.94 -20.48
CA THR A 81 -4.74 3.54 -19.15
C THR A 81 -4.42 2.49 -18.09
N ILE A 82 -3.33 2.73 -17.36
CA ILE A 82 -2.96 2.00 -16.15
C ILE A 82 -2.85 3.03 -15.02
N MET A 83 -3.70 2.90 -14.01
CA MET A 83 -3.78 3.84 -12.91
C MET A 83 -4.03 3.12 -11.58
N VAL A 84 -3.33 3.57 -10.55
CA VAL A 84 -3.59 3.17 -9.17
C VAL A 84 -3.73 4.44 -8.35
N ARG A 85 -4.92 4.66 -7.76
CA ARG A 85 -5.25 5.88 -7.02
C ARG A 85 -5.98 5.58 -5.72
N GLN A 86 -5.87 6.51 -4.77
CA GLN A 86 -6.68 6.49 -3.55
C GLN A 86 -8.02 7.16 -3.85
N LEU A 87 -9.10 6.59 -3.30
CA LEU A 87 -10.41 7.24 -3.27
C LEU A 87 -10.64 7.90 -1.91
N ALA A 88 -11.78 8.57 -1.76
CA ALA A 88 -12.18 9.15 -0.48
C ALA A 88 -12.23 8.06 0.61
N ILE A 89 -11.84 8.42 1.83
CA ILE A 89 -11.88 7.51 2.97
C ILE A 89 -13.34 7.12 3.25
N GLU A 90 -13.55 5.83 3.49
CA GLU A 90 -14.86 5.26 3.84
C GLU A 90 -14.81 4.68 5.26
N ASP A 91 -15.95 4.20 5.76
CA ASP A 91 -16.06 3.46 7.02
C ASP A 91 -15.15 2.22 7.08
N ARG A 92 -14.73 1.72 5.91
CA ARG A 92 -13.88 0.53 5.72
C ARG A 92 -12.41 0.87 5.45
N GLY A 93 -11.94 2.05 5.82
CA GLY A 93 -10.55 2.47 5.62
C GLY A 93 -10.33 3.24 4.31
N VAL A 94 -9.12 3.17 3.76
CA VAL A 94 -8.74 3.94 2.55
C VAL A 94 -8.83 3.06 1.31
N PRO A 95 -9.78 3.32 0.39
CA PRO A 95 -9.89 2.52 -0.83
C PRO A 95 -8.73 2.86 -1.79
N LEU A 96 -8.07 1.82 -2.28
CA LEU A 96 -7.13 1.90 -3.40
C LEU A 96 -7.78 1.28 -4.64
N GLU A 97 -8.08 2.13 -5.61
CA GLU A 97 -8.61 1.76 -6.92
C GLU A 97 -7.46 1.34 -7.83
N ILE A 98 -7.64 0.18 -8.48
CA ILE A 98 -6.72 -0.37 -9.47
C ILE A 98 -7.46 -0.40 -10.80
N TYR A 99 -6.97 0.35 -11.77
CA TYR A 99 -7.58 0.51 -13.08
C TYR A 99 -6.58 0.12 -14.17
N CYS A 100 -6.91 -0.92 -14.94
CA CYS A 100 -6.11 -1.38 -16.08
C CYS A 100 -6.99 -2.20 -17.03
N PHE A 101 -6.50 -2.43 -18.25
CA PHE A 101 -7.16 -3.28 -19.25
C PHE A 101 -6.35 -4.55 -19.46
N THR A 102 -7.02 -5.70 -19.57
CA THR A 102 -6.40 -6.96 -19.97
C THR A 102 -6.15 -6.98 -21.48
N ASN A 103 -5.18 -7.77 -21.93
CA ASN A 103 -4.93 -7.97 -23.37
C ASN A 103 -5.84 -9.02 -24.02
N THR A 104 -6.80 -9.55 -23.28
CA THR A 104 -7.79 -10.56 -23.69
C THR A 104 -9.19 -10.11 -23.30
N THR A 105 -10.19 -10.57 -24.06
CA THR A 105 -11.62 -10.42 -23.75
C THR A 105 -12.28 -11.75 -23.39
N ALA A 106 -11.52 -12.86 -23.35
CA ALA A 106 -12.04 -14.16 -22.97
C ALA A 106 -12.38 -14.15 -21.47
N TRP A 107 -13.62 -14.45 -21.13
CA TRP A 107 -14.15 -14.30 -19.77
C TRP A 107 -13.32 -15.03 -18.70
N VAL A 108 -13.03 -16.31 -18.91
CA VAL A 108 -12.28 -17.13 -17.93
C VAL A 108 -10.85 -16.62 -17.75
N GLU A 109 -10.19 -16.18 -18.83
CA GLU A 109 -8.84 -15.61 -18.74
C GLU A 109 -8.84 -14.25 -18.05
N TYR A 110 -9.82 -13.41 -18.35
CA TYR A 110 -10.01 -12.11 -17.71
C TYR A 110 -10.15 -12.26 -16.19
N GLU A 111 -11.03 -13.15 -15.73
CA GLU A 111 -11.24 -13.42 -14.30
C GLU A 111 -9.97 -13.97 -13.64
N SER A 112 -9.25 -14.87 -14.31
CA SER A 112 -7.96 -15.39 -13.80
C SER A 112 -6.90 -14.30 -13.68
N ILE A 113 -6.77 -13.42 -14.68
CA ILE A 113 -5.82 -12.29 -14.62
C ILE A 113 -6.17 -11.37 -13.45
N GLN A 114 -7.46 -11.08 -13.27
CA GLN A 114 -7.92 -10.24 -12.16
C GLN A 114 -7.58 -10.87 -10.81
N ALA A 115 -7.88 -12.16 -10.61
CA ALA A 115 -7.58 -12.88 -9.39
C ALA A 115 -6.07 -12.86 -9.07
N ASP A 116 -5.22 -13.20 -10.05
CA ASP A 116 -3.76 -13.22 -9.88
C ASP A 116 -3.20 -11.83 -9.49
N ILE A 117 -3.77 -10.76 -10.05
CA ILE A 117 -3.39 -9.39 -9.67
C ILE A 117 -3.75 -9.11 -8.22
N PHE A 118 -4.97 -9.45 -7.79
CA PHE A 118 -5.38 -9.19 -6.40
C PHE A 118 -4.63 -10.07 -5.40
N ASP A 119 -4.35 -11.33 -5.71
CA ASP A 119 -3.53 -12.22 -4.88
C ASP A 119 -2.15 -11.61 -4.62
N HIS A 120 -1.48 -11.14 -5.68
CA HIS A 120 -0.20 -10.46 -5.57
C HIS A 120 -0.30 -9.18 -4.75
N VAL A 121 -1.27 -8.31 -5.07
CA VAL A 121 -1.42 -7.00 -4.42
C VAL A 121 -1.74 -7.13 -2.93
N LEU A 122 -2.66 -8.03 -2.57
CA LEU A 122 -3.03 -8.27 -1.17
C LEU A 122 -1.83 -8.82 -0.37
N SER A 123 -1.09 -9.76 -0.96
CA SER A 123 0.12 -10.31 -0.33
C SER A 123 1.23 -9.27 -0.19
N ALA A 124 1.39 -8.41 -1.20
CA ALA A 124 2.43 -7.38 -1.22
C ALA A 124 2.21 -6.29 -0.17
N ALA A 125 0.96 -5.98 0.23
CA ALA A 125 0.66 -4.88 1.16
C ALA A 125 1.44 -4.98 2.48
N GLY A 126 1.58 -6.18 3.03
CA GLY A 126 2.32 -6.43 4.28
C GLY A 126 3.80 -6.05 4.21
N PHE A 127 4.43 -6.17 3.03
CA PHE A 127 5.83 -5.76 2.82
C PHE A 127 6.03 -4.24 2.86
N PHE A 128 4.94 -3.48 2.74
CA PHE A 128 4.94 -2.03 2.93
C PHE A 128 4.50 -1.64 4.35
N GLY A 129 4.33 -2.60 5.26
CA GLY A 129 3.80 -2.36 6.61
C GLY A 129 2.38 -1.82 6.57
N LEU A 130 1.61 -2.16 5.53
CA LEU A 130 0.21 -1.83 5.39
C LEU A 130 -0.62 -3.07 5.73
N GLU A 131 -1.73 -2.84 6.42
CA GLU A 131 -2.74 -3.87 6.62
C GLU A 131 -3.93 -3.64 5.69
N ILE A 132 -4.51 -4.74 5.24
CA ILE A 132 -5.79 -4.71 4.54
C ILE A 132 -6.88 -4.61 5.59
N PHE A 133 -7.82 -3.68 5.41
CA PHE A 133 -8.94 -3.53 6.32
C PHE A 133 -9.79 -4.81 6.35
N GLN A 134 -10.18 -5.23 7.56
CA GLN A 134 -11.12 -6.31 7.79
C GLN A 134 -12.14 -5.86 8.83
N GLN A 135 -13.40 -6.22 8.61
CA GLN A 135 -14.42 -6.05 9.65
C GLN A 135 -14.18 -7.08 10.76
N PRO A 136 -14.40 -6.71 12.04
CA PRO A 136 -14.33 -7.68 13.12
C PRO A 136 -15.33 -8.80 12.88
N THR A 137 -14.88 -10.04 13.06
CA THR A 137 -15.73 -11.22 12.95
C THR A 137 -16.21 -11.67 14.32
N GLY A 138 -17.18 -12.57 14.37
CA GLY A 138 -17.62 -13.18 15.64
C GLY A 138 -16.48 -13.85 16.42
N LYS A 139 -15.44 -14.35 15.72
CA LYS A 139 -14.25 -14.95 16.37
C LYS A 139 -13.41 -13.91 17.10
N ASP A 140 -13.30 -12.69 16.57
CA ASP A 140 -12.54 -11.62 17.20
C ASP A 140 -13.21 -11.17 18.49
N ILE A 141 -14.55 -11.09 18.48
CA ILE A 141 -15.36 -10.81 19.68
C ILE A 141 -15.20 -11.94 20.71
N GLN A 142 -15.29 -13.20 20.28
CA GLN A 142 -15.11 -14.34 21.18
C GLN A 142 -13.73 -14.33 21.85
N LYS A 143 -12.65 -14.12 21.08
CA LYS A 143 -11.30 -14.01 21.63
C LYS A 143 -11.18 -12.88 22.66
N ALA A 144 -11.78 -11.74 22.39
CA ALA A 144 -11.78 -10.62 23.34
C ALA A 144 -12.49 -11.00 24.64
N VAL A 145 -13.69 -11.59 24.57
CA VAL A 145 -14.46 -12.02 25.74
C VAL A 145 -13.71 -13.09 26.54
N GLU A 146 -13.12 -14.07 25.88
CA GLU A 146 -12.31 -15.11 26.53
C GLU A 146 -11.11 -14.51 27.26
N HIS A 147 -10.42 -13.53 26.65
CA HIS A 147 -9.30 -12.85 27.27
C HIS A 147 -9.71 -12.05 28.51
N PHE A 148 -10.82 -11.30 28.45
CA PHE A 148 -11.37 -10.60 29.62
C PHE A 148 -11.74 -11.57 30.75
N ALA A 149 -12.40 -12.68 30.43
CA ALA A 149 -12.79 -13.68 31.43
C ALA A 149 -11.57 -14.35 32.10
N GLN A 150 -10.43 -14.47 31.41
CA GLN A 150 -9.19 -14.98 31.99
C GLN A 150 -8.56 -13.97 32.96
N LEU A 151 -8.53 -12.68 32.60
CA LEU A 151 -7.98 -11.63 33.46
C LEU A 151 -8.78 -11.51 34.76
N SER A 152 -10.11 -11.57 34.70
CA SER A 152 -10.97 -11.52 35.90
C SER A 152 -10.89 -12.75 36.81
N ARG A 153 -10.21 -13.83 36.39
CA ARG A 153 -9.97 -15.02 37.23
C ARG A 153 -8.60 -14.99 37.91
N LEU A 154 -7.75 -14.04 37.56
CA LEU A 154 -6.41 -13.86 38.12
C LEU A 154 -6.38 -12.80 39.25
N GLU A 155 -7.50 -12.12 39.48
CA GLU A 155 -7.78 -11.23 40.62
C GLU A 155 -8.62 -11.96 41.69
#